data_AF-A0AB34GY31-F1
#
_entry.id   AF-A0AB34GY31-F1
#
_cell.length_a   1.000
_cell.length_b   1.000
_cell.length_c   1.000
_cell.angle_alpha   90.00
_cell.angle_beta   90.00
_cell.angle_gamma   90.00
#
_symmetry.space_group_name_H-M   'P 1'
#
loop_
_entity.id
_entity.type
_entity.pdbx_description
1 polymer ?
#
loop_
_entity_poly.entity_id
_entity_poly.type
_entity_poly.pdbx_seq_one_letter_code
_entity_poly.pdbx_strand_id
1 'polypeptide(L)'
;MHRVIDGTPAHHLHEIIFVDNDSDFGDLNGELDEYVQNKKYKCEGLIGGRMIGAAHGLRELLMFLECNCEVNVIRLQPLLAVIQEDQQTMACLVIIISVDALTNGSLSSMIQEGFSWGTHFKRDLVPISEL
;
A
#
# COMPACT_ATOMS: atom_id res chain seq x y z
N MET A 1 2.12 -6.03 -8.49
CA MET A 1 3.58 -6.04 -8.79
C MET A 1 3.92 -5.25 -10.05
N HIS A 2 3.50 -5.70 -11.24
CA HIS A 2 3.83 -5.03 -12.51
C HIS A 2 3.57 -3.53 -12.48
N ARG A 3 2.40 -3.09 -12.00
CA ARG A 3 2.07 -1.66 -11.88
C ARG A 3 2.99 -0.86 -10.95
N VAL A 4 3.55 -1.50 -9.92
CA VAL A 4 4.53 -0.86 -9.03
C VAL A 4 5.87 -0.70 -9.75
N ILE A 5 6.31 -1.73 -10.48
CA ILE A 5 7.55 -1.73 -11.25
C ILE A 5 7.46 -0.72 -12.40
N ASP A 6 6.41 -0.80 -13.21
CA ASP A 6 6.18 0.09 -14.35
C ASP A 6 5.92 1.54 -13.91
N GLY A 7 5.32 1.71 -12.73
CA GLY A 7 4.93 3.01 -12.20
C GLY A 7 6.00 3.74 -11.41
N THR A 8 7.08 3.05 -11.02
CA THR A 8 8.13 3.62 -10.18
C THR A 8 9.42 3.74 -10.98
N PRO A 9 10.05 4.94 -11.06
CA PRO A 9 11.36 5.06 -11.66
C PRO A 9 12.36 4.11 -11.00
N ALA A 10 13.16 3.40 -11.79
CA ALA A 10 14.05 2.34 -11.30
C ALA A 10 15.02 2.78 -10.18
N HIS A 11 15.37 4.07 -10.12
CA HIS A 11 16.23 4.62 -9.07
C HIS A 11 15.53 4.83 -7.72
N HIS A 12 14.19 4.78 -7.67
CA HIS A 12 13.41 4.87 -6.43
C HIS A 12 12.97 3.50 -5.89
N LEU A 13 12.98 2.46 -6.72
CA LEU A 13 12.57 1.11 -6.33
C LEU A 13 13.80 0.23 -6.10
N HIS A 14 14.12 -0.03 -4.82
CA HIS A 14 15.27 -0.85 -4.45
C HIS A 14 14.94 -2.34 -4.37
N GLU A 15 13.86 -2.68 -3.68
CA GLU A 15 13.46 -4.06 -3.44
C GLU A 15 11.94 -4.14 -3.26
N ILE A 16 11.37 -5.31 -3.57
CA ILE A 16 9.98 -5.64 -3.26
C ILE A 16 10.02 -6.89 -2.38
N ILE A 17 9.54 -6.76 -1.15
CA ILE A 17 9.47 -7.88 -0.21
C ILE A 17 8.04 -8.43 -0.23
N PHE A 18 7.92 -9.73 -0.46
CA PHE A 18 6.64 -10.43 -0.35
C PHE A 18 6.59 -11.18 0.97
N VAL A 19 5.51 -10.97 1.72
CA VAL A 19 5.26 -11.69 2.96
C VAL A 19 3.99 -12.49 2.77
N ASP A 20 4.13 -13.81 2.83
CA ASP A 20 3.04 -14.76 2.68
C ASP A 20 2.42 -15.04 4.05
N ASN A 21 1.12 -14.81 4.13
CA ASN A 21 0.34 -15.05 5.34
C ASN A 21 -0.27 -16.47 5.32
N ASP A 22 0.59 -17.46 5.11
CA ASP A 22 0.26 -18.88 5.01
C ASP A 22 -0.88 -19.17 4.01
N SER A 23 -0.72 -18.67 2.78
CA SER A 23 -1.71 -18.85 1.73
C SER A 23 -1.81 -20.32 1.31
N ASP A 24 -3.01 -20.91 1.36
CA ASP A 24 -3.30 -22.30 0.94
C ASP A 24 -3.22 -22.53 -0.59
N PHE A 25 -2.88 -21.51 -1.38
CA PHE A 25 -2.86 -21.59 -2.84
C PHE A 25 -1.59 -22.31 -3.32
N GLY A 26 -1.71 -23.60 -3.60
CA GLY A 26 -0.62 -24.44 -4.13
C GLY A 26 0.04 -23.92 -5.42
N ASP A 27 -0.67 -23.10 -6.20
CA ASP A 27 -0.19 -22.50 -7.47
C ASP A 27 0.70 -21.26 -7.28
N LEU A 28 0.71 -20.62 -6.09
CA LEU A 28 1.59 -19.48 -5.80
C LEU A 28 3.05 -19.88 -5.55
N ASN A 29 3.37 -21.17 -5.53
CA ASN A 29 4.69 -21.64 -5.11
C ASN A 29 5.63 -21.90 -6.30
N GLY A 30 5.15 -22.38 -7.45
CA GLY A 30 6.04 -22.66 -8.58
C GLY A 30 6.42 -21.41 -9.38
N GLU A 31 5.42 -20.79 -10.02
CA GLU A 31 5.63 -19.72 -11.00
C GLU A 31 5.98 -18.38 -10.33
N LEU A 32 5.42 -18.11 -9.16
CA LEU A 32 5.76 -16.91 -8.39
C LEU A 32 7.15 -17.02 -7.76
N ASP A 33 7.65 -18.19 -7.35
CA ASP A 33 9.03 -18.33 -6.86
C ASP A 33 10.06 -18.02 -7.96
N GLU A 34 9.76 -18.41 -9.20
CA GLU A 34 10.62 -18.12 -10.35
C GLU A 34 10.54 -16.65 -10.77
N TYR A 35 9.33 -16.07 -10.73
CA TYR A 35 9.07 -14.68 -11.10
C TYR A 35 9.52 -13.67 -10.03
N VAL A 36 9.43 -14.07 -8.77
CA VAL A 36 9.81 -13.30 -7.60
C VAL A 36 11.06 -13.93 -7.04
N GLN A 37 12.23 -13.58 -7.60
CA GLN A 37 13.53 -13.85 -6.97
C GLN A 37 13.71 -13.17 -5.58
N ASN A 38 12.64 -12.60 -5.03
CA ASN A 38 12.63 -11.85 -3.79
C ASN A 38 12.28 -12.76 -2.62
N LYS A 39 12.80 -12.38 -1.45
CA LYS A 39 12.69 -13.13 -0.21
C LYS A 39 11.22 -13.26 0.20
N LYS A 40 10.70 -14.48 0.21
CA LYS A 40 9.40 -14.82 0.78
C LYS A 40 9.56 -15.14 2.26
N TYR A 41 8.72 -14.54 3.09
CA TYR A 41 8.65 -14.85 4.51
C TYR A 41 7.26 -15.35 4.87
N LYS A 42 7.19 -16.37 5.72
CA LYS A 42 5.92 -16.85 6.29
C LYS A 42 5.56 -16.07 7.54
N CYS A 43 4.28 -15.76 7.68
CA CYS A 43 3.73 -15.14 8.87
C CYS A 43 2.30 -15.62 9.14
N GLU A 44 1.86 -15.45 10.39
CA GLU A 44 0.44 -15.45 10.75
C GLU A 44 -0.02 -14.02 11.10
N GLY A 45 -1.09 -13.57 10.45
CA GLY A 45 -1.70 -12.25 10.62
C GLY A 45 -1.02 -11.09 9.88
N LEU A 46 -1.81 -10.06 9.57
CA LEU A 46 -1.38 -8.87 8.83
C LEU A 46 -0.32 -8.05 9.58
N ILE A 47 -0.47 -7.90 10.89
CA ILE A 47 0.46 -7.10 11.72
C ILE A 47 1.84 -7.77 11.73
N GLY A 48 1.89 -9.07 12.00
CA GLY A 48 3.14 -9.84 11.97
C GLY A 48 3.80 -9.75 10.59
N GLY A 49 3.01 -9.86 9.52
CA GLY A 49 3.53 -9.81 8.16
C GLY A 49 4.21 -8.46 7.86
N ARG A 50 3.58 -7.35 8.27
CA ARG A 50 4.16 -6.01 8.16
C ARG A 50 5.43 -5.86 9.00
N MET A 51 5.46 -6.38 10.22
CA MET A 51 6.64 -6.34 11.09
C MET A 51 7.81 -7.15 10.51
N ILE A 52 7.54 -8.33 9.94
CA ILE A 52 8.55 -9.15 9.27
C ILE A 52 9.08 -8.43 8.03
N GLY A 53 8.19 -7.85 7.21
CA GLY A 53 8.60 -7.04 6.06
C GLY A 53 9.50 -5.87 6.47
N ALA A 54 9.13 -5.14 7.52
CA ALA A 54 9.90 -4.03 8.05
C ALA A 54 11.26 -4.45 8.61
N ALA A 55 11.32 -5.57 9.35
CA ALA A 55 12.56 -6.08 9.93
C ALA A 55 13.59 -6.50 8.88
N HIS A 56 13.13 -6.89 7.69
CA HIS A 56 14.00 -7.29 6.58
C HIS A 56 14.26 -6.20 5.55
N GLY A 57 13.51 -5.09 5.59
CA GLY A 57 13.74 -3.94 4.73
C GLY A 57 15.04 -3.24 5.12
N LEU A 58 15.91 -3.01 4.13
CA LEU A 58 17.27 -2.52 4.36
C LEU A 58 17.41 -1.00 4.15
N ARG A 59 16.30 -0.31 3.87
CA ARG A 59 16.29 1.07 3.32
C ARG A 59 15.63 2.06 4.26
N GLU A 60 15.86 3.34 3.97
CA GLU A 60 15.39 4.48 4.75
C GLU A 60 13.87 4.66 4.72
N LEU A 61 13.20 4.15 3.67
CA LEU A 61 11.77 4.25 3.48
C LEU A 61 11.15 2.89 3.19
N LEU A 62 10.06 2.59 3.90
CA LEU A 62 9.22 1.42 3.68
C LEU A 62 7.85 1.84 3.18
N MET A 63 7.38 1.20 2.12
CA MET A 63 6.02 1.35 1.61
C MET A 63 5.28 0.02 1.74
N PHE A 64 4.15 0.04 2.44
CA PHE A 64 3.26 -1.11 2.56
C PHE A 64 2.15 -1.01 1.53
N LEU A 65 1.97 -2.07 0.73
CA LEU A 65 0.92 -2.18 -0.28
C LEU A 65 0.14 -3.47 -0.05
N GLU A 66 -1.18 -3.40 -0.20
CA GLU A 66 -2.05 -4.57 -0.21
C GLU A 66 -1.92 -5.31 -1.57
N CYS A 67 -2.10 -6.63 -1.57
CA CYS A 67 -1.86 -7.48 -2.74
C CYS A 67 -2.79 -7.18 -3.94
N ASN A 68 -3.97 -6.64 -3.68
CA ASN A 68 -4.97 -6.25 -4.66
C ASN A 68 -4.93 -4.74 -5.01
N CYS A 69 -3.90 -4.03 -4.58
CA CYS A 69 -3.77 -2.61 -4.88
C CYS A 69 -3.31 -2.39 -6.32
N GLU A 70 -4.15 -1.70 -7.11
CA GLU A 70 -3.71 -1.11 -8.37
C GLU A 70 -3.08 0.25 -8.11
N VAL A 71 -1.75 0.29 -8.09
CA VAL A 71 -1.02 1.56 -7.96
C VAL A 71 -1.15 2.33 -9.25
N ASN A 72 -1.79 3.50 -9.17
CA ASN A 72 -1.79 4.45 -10.27
C ASN A 72 -0.44 5.17 -10.30
N VAL A 73 0.28 5.02 -11.42
CA VAL A 73 1.69 5.37 -11.67
C VAL A 73 2.09 6.78 -11.22
N ILE A 74 1.15 7.73 -11.15
CA ILE A 74 1.43 9.15 -10.93
C ILE A 74 1.56 9.52 -9.43
N ARG A 75 1.30 8.60 -8.49
CA ARG A 75 1.09 8.98 -7.07
C ARG A 75 2.20 8.65 -6.08
N LEU A 76 3.30 8.01 -6.49
CA LEU A 76 4.40 7.72 -5.54
C LEU A 76 5.24 8.97 -5.21
N GLN A 77 5.63 9.75 -6.22
CA GLN A 77 6.51 10.92 -6.08
C GLN A 77 5.97 11.98 -5.10
N PRO A 78 4.66 12.32 -5.09
CA PRO A 78 4.12 13.24 -4.09
C PRO A 78 4.30 12.77 -2.65
N LEU A 79 4.20 11.46 -2.38
CA LEU A 79 4.42 10.92 -1.04
C LEU A 79 5.89 11.06 -0.65
N LEU A 80 6.80 10.73 -1.58
CA LEU A 80 8.23 10.85 -1.35
C LEU A 80 8.62 12.30 -1.06
N ALA A 81 8.04 13.27 -1.77
CA ALA A 81 8.32 14.69 -1.56
C ALA A 81 7.96 15.16 -0.15
N VAL A 82 6.80 14.73 0.38
CA VAL A 82 6.37 15.08 1.74
C VAL A 82 7.31 14.48 2.80
N ILE A 83 7.73 13.23 2.61
CA ILE A 83 8.66 12.56 3.54
C ILE A 83 10.08 13.13 3.44
N GLN A 84 10.47 13.63 2.26
CA GLN A 84 11.75 14.33 2.10
C GLN A 84 11.79 15.67 2.83
N GLU A 85 10.66 16.36 2.93
CA GLU A 85 10.54 17.61 3.68
C GLU A 85 10.63 17.37 5.20
N ASP A 86 9.98 16.30 5.69
CA ASP A 86 10.07 15.87 7.08
C ASP A 86 10.09 14.33 7.20
N GLN A 87 11.24 13.78 7.63
CA GLN A 87 11.44 12.34 7.80
C GLN A 87 10.64 11.75 8.96
N GLN A 88 10.04 12.58 9.84
CA GLN A 88 9.11 12.11 10.88
C GLN A 88 7.67 11.97 10.35
N THR A 89 7.40 12.42 9.12
CA THR A 89 6.07 12.36 8.53
C THR A 89 5.77 10.98 7.94
N MET A 90 4.61 10.42 8.30
CA MET A 90 4.03 9.24 7.65
C MET A 90 3.06 9.69 6.56
N ALA A 91 3.37 9.39 5.30
CA ALA A 91 2.46 9.69 4.18
C ALA A 91 1.59 8.47 3.82
N CYS A 92 0.31 8.72 3.53
CA CYS A 92 -0.64 7.70 3.08
C CYS A 92 -1.26 8.11 1.74
N LEU A 93 -1.43 7.15 0.82
CA LEU A 93 -2.19 7.38 -0.40
C LEU A 93 -3.68 7.42 -0.08
N VAL A 94 -4.42 8.32 -0.73
CA VAL A 94 -5.90 8.25 -0.68
C VAL A 94 -6.35 6.93 -1.30
N ILE A 95 -6.89 6.01 -0.50
CA ILE A 95 -7.31 4.68 -0.94
C ILE A 95 -8.76 4.74 -1.44
N ILE A 96 -8.94 4.62 -2.75
CA ILE A 96 -10.27 4.49 -3.38
C ILE A 96 -10.47 3.01 -3.71
N ILE A 97 -11.41 2.38 -3.02
CA ILE A 97 -11.79 0.98 -3.26
C ILE A 97 -13.07 1.02 -4.09
N SER A 98 -12.95 0.83 -5.40
CA SER A 98 -14.12 0.61 -6.26
C SER A 98 -14.33 -0.90 -6.39
N VAL A 99 -15.38 -1.42 -5.77
CA VAL A 99 -15.77 -2.84 -5.94
C VAL A 99 -16.33 -3.06 -7.36
N ASP A 100 -16.89 -2.02 -7.97
CA ASP A 100 -17.24 -1.97 -9.39
C ASP A 100 -16.27 -1.05 -10.14
N ALA A 101 -15.27 -1.62 -10.77
CA ALA A 101 -14.53 -0.92 -11.81
C ALA A 101 -15.48 -0.76 -13.01
N LEU A 102 -16.21 0.36 -13.14
CA LEU A 102 -16.62 0.94 -14.45
C LEU A 102 -17.47 2.22 -14.44
N THR A 103 -17.93 2.78 -13.32
CA THR A 103 -18.84 3.94 -13.39
C THR A 103 -18.32 5.17 -12.66
N ASN A 104 -17.77 6.09 -13.47
CA ASN A 104 -17.76 7.55 -13.27
C ASN A 104 -17.18 8.05 -11.94
N GLY A 105 -15.85 8.23 -11.95
CA GLY A 105 -15.13 8.95 -10.90
C GLY A 105 -15.62 10.38 -10.77
N SER A 106 -16.32 10.67 -9.67
CA SER A 106 -16.41 12.01 -9.11
C SER A 106 -15.45 12.11 -7.94
N LEU A 107 -14.35 12.84 -8.14
CA LEU A 107 -13.17 12.94 -7.28
C LEU A 107 -13.25 14.15 -6.34
N SER A 108 -14.43 14.46 -5.80
CA SER A 108 -14.71 15.80 -5.24
C SER A 108 -15.31 15.82 -3.84
N SER A 109 -15.07 14.82 -3.00
CA SER A 109 -15.38 14.96 -1.57
C SER A 109 -14.14 14.73 -0.74
N MET A 110 -13.74 15.75 0.03
CA MET A 110 -12.75 15.55 1.08
C MET A 110 -13.31 14.54 2.07
N ILE A 111 -12.48 13.57 2.43
CA ILE A 111 -12.81 12.52 3.37
C ILE A 111 -12.06 12.83 4.66
N GLN A 112 -12.80 12.90 5.76
CA GLN A 112 -12.22 12.93 7.10
C GLN A 112 -12.13 11.50 7.62
N GLU A 113 -10.94 11.12 8.07
CA GLU A 113 -10.69 9.82 8.65
C GLU A 113 -10.62 9.93 10.18
N GLY A 114 -11.20 8.95 10.88
CA GLY A 114 -11.24 8.96 12.34
C GLY A 114 -11.68 7.62 12.93
N PHE A 115 -11.94 7.62 14.23
CA PHE A 115 -12.38 6.43 14.95
C PHE A 115 -13.67 6.70 15.71
N SER A 116 -14.56 5.71 15.70
CA SER A 116 -15.69 5.69 16.64
C SER A 116 -15.24 5.32 18.04
N TRP A 117 -16.08 5.58 19.04
CA TRP A 117 -15.86 5.15 20.43
C TRP A 117 -15.75 3.62 20.59
N GLY A 118 -16.30 2.85 19.64
CA GLY A 118 -16.10 1.40 19.55
C GLY A 118 -14.78 1.01 18.90
N THR A 119 -13.87 1.95 18.64
CA THR A 119 -12.56 1.77 17.98
C THR A 119 -12.61 1.31 16.53
N HIS A 120 -13.78 1.37 15.90
CA HIS A 120 -13.90 1.13 14.45
C HIS A 120 -13.43 2.36 13.67
N PHE A 121 -12.55 2.14 12.71
CA PHE A 121 -12.14 3.14 11.72
C PHE A 121 -13.35 3.62 10.91
N LYS A 122 -13.43 4.93 10.69
CA LYS A 122 -14.52 5.59 9.96
C LYS A 122 -13.98 6.60 8.97
N ARG A 123 -14.71 6.73 7.86
CA ARG A 123 -14.47 7.72 6.82
C ARG A 123 -15.77 8.47 6.60
N ASP A 124 -15.78 9.73 6.99
CA ASP A 124 -16.93 10.61 6.85
C ASP A 124 -16.63 11.64 5.76
N LEU A 125 -17.66 12.01 4.99
CA LEU A 125 -17.53 13.09 4.02
C LEU A 125 -17.48 14.41 4.78
N VAL A 126 -16.48 15.25 4.47
CA VAL A 126 -16.42 16.60 5.04
C VAL A 126 -17.64 17.38 4.53
N PRO A 127 -18.50 17.89 5.42
CA PRO A 127 -19.64 18.71 5.01
C PRO A 127 -19.17 19.95 4.25
N ILE A 128 -19.93 20.36 3.24
CA ILE A 128 -19.60 21.54 2.43
C ILE A 128 -19.48 22.82 3.27
N SER A 129 -20.14 22.87 4.44
CA SER A 129 -20.06 24.00 5.38
C SER A 129 -18.72 24.13 6.10
N GLU A 130 -17.87 23.09 6.06
CA GLU A 130 -16.56 23.04 6.73
C GLU A 130 -15.39 23.06 5.73
N LEU A 131 -15.70 23.21 4.44
CA LEU A 131 -14.75 23.46 3.34
C LEU A 131 -14.48 24.95 3.18
#